data_AF-A0A448MS82-F1
#
_entry.id   AF-A0A448MS82-F1
#
_cell.length_a   1.000
_cell.length_b   1.000
_cell.length_c   1.000
_cell.angle_alpha   90.00
_cell.angle_beta   90.00
_cell.angle_gamma   90.00
#
_symmetry.space_group_name_H-M   'P 1'
#
loop_
_entity.id
_entity.type
_entity.pdbx_description
1 polymer ?
#
loop_
_entity_poly.entity_id
_entity_poly.type
_entity_poly.pdbx_seq_one_letter_code
_entity_poly.pdbx_strand_id
1 'polypeptide(L)' 'MQQGLRRLLLLNVPSPIKYLHEKLPNKSKLGLYFTPFGRVLDLIDDCIACAVDKLIADFGGLVWNEESFEKLRDFIRET' A
#
# COMPACT_ATOMS: atom_id res chain seq x y z
N MET A 1 -16.60 -2.68 2.95
CA MET A 1 -16.63 -1.25 2.54
C MET A 1 -15.22 -0.65 2.43
N GLN A 2 -14.36 -0.82 3.45
CA GLN A 2 -12.97 -0.32 3.43
C GLN A 2 -12.10 -0.86 2.28
N GLN A 3 -12.32 -2.12 1.89
CA GLN A 3 -11.64 -2.72 0.73
C GLN A 3 -11.94 -1.99 -0.59
N GLY A 4 -13.13 -1.39 -0.75
CA GLY A 4 -13.51 -0.65 -1.95
C GLY A 4 -12.75 0.67 -2.06
N LEU A 5 -12.71 1.44 -0.98
CA LEU A 5 -11.91 2.67 -0.89
C LEU A 5 -10.43 2.38 -1.08
N ARG A 6 -9.90 1.35 -0.41
CA ARG A 6 -8.50 0.90 -0.55
C ARG A 6 -8.16 0.53 -2.00
N ARG A 7 -9.04 -0.22 -2.66
CA ARG A 7 -8.86 -0.59 -4.08
C ARG A 7 -8.86 0.64 -4.99
N LEU A 8 -9.75 1.61 -4.71
CA LEU A 8 -9.86 2.85 -5.48
C LEU A 8 -8.64 3.76 -5.29
N LEU A 9 -8.08 3.83 -4.08
CA LEU A 9 -6.82 4.52 -3.80
C LEU A 9 -5.63 3.85 -4.51
N LEU A 10 -5.51 2.53 -4.42
CA LEU A 10 -4.43 1.78 -5.08
C LEU A 10 -4.47 1.87 -6.62
N LEU A 11 -5.63 2.16 -7.21
CA LEU A 11 -5.77 2.42 -8.64
C LEU A 11 -5.37 3.85 -9.04
N ASN A 12 -5.51 4.82 -8.13
CA ASN A 12 -5.24 6.23 -8.39
C ASN A 12 -3.84 6.68 -7.96
N VAL A 13 -3.18 5.94 -7.06
CA VAL A 13 -1.81 6.21 -6.61
C VAL A 13 -0.84 5.26 -7.32
N PRO A 14 0.26 5.75 -7.91
CA PRO A 14 1.25 4.87 -8.52
C PRO A 14 1.80 3.89 -7.49
N SER A 15 1.71 2.60 -7.79
CA SER A 15 2.10 1.56 -6.84
C SER A 15 3.59 1.65 -6.50
N PRO A 16 3.96 1.71 -5.20
CA PRO A 16 5.34 1.74 -4.77
C PRO A 16 6.03 0.37 -4.93
N ILE A 17 5.32 -0.68 -5.38
CA ILE A 17 5.86 -2.03 -5.58
C ILE A 17 7.10 -2.02 -6.47
N LYS A 18 7.09 -1.26 -7.58
CA LYS A 18 8.26 -1.15 -8.47
C LYS A 18 9.46 -0.56 -7.75
N TYR A 19 9.24 0.53 -7.01
CA TYR A 19 10.28 1.21 -6.25
C TYR A 19 10.83 0.34 -5.12
N LEU A 20 9.96 -0.33 -4.36
CA LEU A 20 10.33 -1.30 -3.34
C LEU A 20 11.09 -2.49 -3.92
N HIS A 21 10.67 -3.00 -5.08
CA HIS A 21 11.35 -4.12 -5.74
C HIS A 21 12.75 -3.75 -6.25
N GLU A 22 12.96 -2.52 -6.74
CA GLU A 22 14.30 -2.02 -7.10
C GLU A 22 15.17 -1.71 -5.87
N LYS A 23 14.59 -1.13 -4.81
CA LYS A 23 15.32 -0.75 -3.59
C LYS A 23 15.55 -1.91 -2.62
N LEU A 24 14.84 -3.04 -2.74
CA LEU A 24 15.04 -4.18 -1.85
C LEU A 24 16.41 -4.83 -2.11
N PRO A 25 17.30 -4.88 -1.11
CA PRO A 25 18.61 -5.52 -1.27
C PRO A 25 18.45 -7.03 -1.51
N ASN A 26 19.29 -7.59 -2.39
CA ASN A 26 19.26 -9.01 -2.78
C ASN A 26 19.35 -9.98 -1.60
N LYS A 27 19.99 -9.56 -0.49
CA LYS A 27 20.07 -10.34 0.75
C LYS A 27 18.68 -10.56 1.39
N SER A 28 17.81 -9.56 1.35
CA SER A 28 16.43 -9.67 1.85
C SER A 28 15.56 -10.49 0.90
N LYS A 29 15.76 -10.36 -0.42
CA LYS A 29 15.06 -11.19 -1.43
C LYS A 29 15.38 -12.69 -1.25
N LEU A 30 16.66 -13.03 -0.99
CA LEU A 30 17.08 -14.40 -0.70
C LEU A 30 16.52 -14.93 0.61
N GLY A 31 16.51 -14.12 1.68
CA GLY A 31 15.92 -14.51 2.96
C GLY A 31 14.41 -14.76 2.89
N LEU A 32 13.70 -13.97 2.08
CA LEU A 32 12.25 -14.11 1.89
C LEU A 32 11.89 -15.27 0.96
N TYR A 33 12.81 -15.76 0.12
CA TYR A 33 12.59 -16.92 -0.76
C TYR A 33 12.35 -18.23 -0.01
N PHE A 34 12.83 -18.32 1.24
CA PHE A 34 12.67 -19.49 2.11
C PHE A 34 11.53 -19.34 3.12
N THR A 35 10.72 -18.29 3.02
CA THR A 35 9.61 -18.09 3.97
C THR A 35 8.38 -18.93 3.59
N PRO A 36 7.64 -19.48 4.58
CA PRO A 36 6.46 -20.31 4.33
C PRO A 36 5.25 -19.53 3.78
N PHE A 37 5.38 -18.22 3.57
CA PHE A 37 4.29 -17.29 3.21
C PHE A 37 4.13 -17.05 1.69
N GLY A 38 4.92 -17.72 0.83
CA GLY A 38 4.77 -17.62 -0.63
C GLY A 38 5.73 -16.61 -1.27
N ARG A 39 5.29 -15.88 -2.31
CA ARG A 39 6.18 -14.98 -3.07
C ARG A 39 6.40 -13.68 -2.29
N VAL A 40 7.62 -13.16 -2.35
CA VAL A 40 8.01 -11.88 -1.74
C VAL A 40 7.10 -10.72 -2.16
N LEU A 41 6.62 -10.75 -3.41
CA LEU A 41 5.72 -9.73 -3.95
C LEU A 41 4.37 -9.72 -3.20
N ASP A 42 3.83 -10.88 -2.84
CA ASP A 42 2.55 -10.97 -2.13
C ASP A 42 2.66 -10.37 -0.71
N LEU A 43 3.80 -10.59 -0.04
CA LEU A 43 4.11 -9.94 1.25
C LEU A 43 4.24 -8.42 1.12
N ILE A 44 4.87 -7.94 0.05
CA ILE A 44 4.99 -6.50 -0.21
C ILE A 44 3.62 -5.89 -0.47
N ASP A 45 2.79 -6.53 -1.30
CA ASP A 45 1.41 -6.11 -1.54
C ASP A 45 0.58 -6.06 -0.25
N ASP A 46 0.73 -7.06 0.63
CA ASP A 46 0.03 -7.10 1.91
C ASP A 46 0.51 -5.99 2.87
N CYS A 47 1.83 -5.74 2.92
CA CYS A 47 2.38 -4.62 3.68
C CYS A 47 1.90 -3.26 3.16
N ILE A 48 1.79 -3.09 1.84
CA ILE A 48 1.26 -1.85 1.24
C ILE A 48 -0.22 -1.70 1.57
N ALA A 49 -1.01 -2.77 1.48
CA ALA A 49 -2.41 -2.74 1.84
C ALA A 49 -2.59 -2.35 3.33
N CYS A 50 -1.79 -2.92 4.21
CA CYS A 50 -1.77 -2.59 5.64
C CYS A 50 -1.36 -1.13 5.89
N ALA A 51 -0.33 -0.63 5.20
CA ALA A 51 0.10 0.77 5.31
C ALA A 51 -1.01 1.74 4.86
N VAL A 52 -1.68 1.45 3.74
CA VAL A 52 -2.81 2.26 3.26
C VAL A 52 -3.97 2.23 4.25
N ASP A 53 -4.32 1.07 4.81
CA ASP A 53 -5.35 0.98 5.84
C ASP A 53 -5.02 1.81 7.09
N LYS A 54 -3.74 1.82 7.48
CA LYS A 54 -3.25 2.64 8.60
C LYS A 54 -3.33 4.14 8.28
N LEU A 55 -2.97 4.56 7.07
CA LEU A 55 -3.09 5.96 6.62
C LEU A 55 -4.54 6.42 6.54
N ILE A 56 -5.46 5.56 6.08
CA ILE A 56 -6.91 5.83 6.10
C ILE A 56 -7.39 6.02 7.54
N ALA A 57 -6.93 5.19 8.48
CA ALA A 57 -7.27 5.33 9.88
C ALA A 57 -6.73 6.62 10.51
N ASP A 58 -5.46 6.97 10.24
CA ASP A 58 -4.83 8.23 10.67
C ASP A 58 -5.55 9.47 10.13
N PHE A 59 -6.08 9.40 8.90
CA PHE A 59 -6.83 10.50 8.28
C PHE A 59 -8.22 10.73 8.89
N GLY A 60 -8.73 9.79 9.71
CA GLY A 60 -10.04 9.88 10.34
C GLY A 60 -11.08 8.90 9.79
N GLY A 61 -10.65 7.90 9.00
CA GLY A 61 -11.48 6.78 8.58
C GLY A 61 -12.01 6.87 7.15
N LEU A 62 -13.16 6.26 6.91
CA LEU A 62 -13.73 6.11 5.56
C LEU A 62 -14.24 7.45 5.04
N VAL A 63 -13.69 7.88 3.91
CA VAL A 63 -14.17 9.06 3.16
C VAL A 63 -15.22 8.66 2.13
N TRP A 64 -16.27 9.46 2.04
CA TRP A 64 -17.39 9.25 1.10
C TRP A 64 -17.56 10.40 0.11
N ASN A 65 -16.87 11.52 0.34
CA ASN A 65 -16.91 12.71 -0.51
C ASN A 65 -15.67 12.75 -1.41
N GLU A 66 -15.85 13.29 -2.62
CA GLU A 66 -14.77 13.47 -3.60
C GLU A 66 -13.64 14.35 -3.04
N GLU A 67 -13.96 15.50 -2.45
CA GLU A 67 -12.96 16.43 -1.92
C GLU A 67 -12.13 15.81 -0.77
N SER A 68 -12.77 14.97 0.05
CA SER A 68 -12.09 14.22 1.12
C SER A 68 -11.22 13.09 0.56
N PHE A 69 -11.68 12.46 -0.53
CA PHE A 69 -10.91 11.44 -1.24
C PHE A 69 -9.66 12.02 -1.89
N GLU A 70 -9.75 13.19 -2.52
CA GLU A 70 -8.58 13.88 -3.10
C GLU A 70 -7.57 14.23 -2.02
N LYS A 71 -8.00 14.82 -0.90
CA LYS A 71 -7.11 15.11 0.24
C LYS A 71 -6.42 13.86 0.78
N LEU A 72 -7.15 12.75 0.89
CA LEU A 72 -6.59 11.47 1.33
C LEU A 72 -5.60 10.90 0.31
N ARG A 73 -5.90 10.99 -1.00
CA ARG A 73 -5.02 10.56 -2.09
C ARG A 73 -3.71 11.35 -2.08
N ASP A 74 -3.80 12.67 -1.98
CA ASP A 74 -2.63 13.55 -1.94
C ASP A 74 -1.81 13.31 -0.67
N PHE A 75 -2.45 13.14 0.50
CA PHE A 75 -1.79 12.75 1.75
C PHE A 75 -1.01 11.43 1.64
N ILE A 76 -1.59 10.40 1.02
CA ILE A 76 -0.93 9.10 0.79
C ILE A 76 0.22 9.22 -0.21
N ARG A 77 0.11 10.12 -1.19
CA ARG A 77 1.14 10.33 -2.21
C ARG A 77 2.35 11.11 -1.68
N GLU A 78 2.13 12.03 -0.74
CA GLU A 78 3.18 12.84 -0.12
C GLU A 78 3.92 12.12 1.03
N THR A 79 3.37 11.01 1.54
CA THR A 79 4.00 10.18 2.60
C THR A 79 5.04 9.22 2.04
#